data_AF-A0AAE2C5F4-F1
#
_entry.id   AF-A0AAE2C5F4-F1
#
_cell.length_a   1.000
_cell.length_b   1.000
_cell.length_c   1.000
_cell.angle_alpha   90.00
_cell.angle_beta   90.00
_cell.angle_gamma   90.00
#
_symmetry.space_group_name_H-M   'P 1'
#
loop_
_entity.id
_entity.type
_entity.pdbx_description
1 polymer ?
#
loop_
_entity_poly.entity_id
_entity_poly.type
_entity_poly.pdbx_seq_one_letter_code
_entity_poly.pdbx_strand_id
1 'polypeptide(L)'
;MEKLLVLELICVVLVMGNVKYAWGGDGLISPSQLEMFVDEVPDMPRIKGFHLHSNASPLPKSLRIGMFPKKWKFHRDLPPTRVFAYGTSKEAATVPGPTIEALHGVETLCEVDKSSPL
;
A
#
# COMPACT_ATOMS: atom_id res chain seq x y z
N MET A 1 1.01 29.56 -51.26
CA MET A 1 0.44 28.33 -50.66
C MET A 1 1.53 27.30 -50.36
N GLU A 2 2.48 27.05 -51.26
CA GLU A 2 3.57 26.07 -51.07
C GLU A 2 4.45 26.31 -49.83
N LYS A 3 4.82 27.56 -49.55
CA LYS A 3 5.65 27.90 -48.37
C LYS A 3 4.95 27.67 -47.03
N LEU A 4 3.62 27.75 -47.01
CA LEU A 4 2.80 27.53 -45.81
C LEU A 4 2.73 26.02 -45.50
N LEU A 5 2.53 25.21 -46.54
CA LEU A 5 2.57 23.75 -46.48
C LEU A 5 3.91 23.21 -45.99
N VAL A 6 5.02 23.81 -46.43
CA VAL A 6 6.37 23.41 -45.97
C VAL A 6 6.58 23.74 -44.48
N LEU A 7 6.05 24.88 -44.02
CA LEU A 7 6.15 25.28 -42.61
C LEU A 7 5.33 24.34 -41.70
N GLU A 8 4.12 23.98 -42.12
CA GLU A 8 3.28 23.01 -41.41
C GLU A 8 3.95 21.63 -41.33
N LEU A 9 4.60 21.18 -42.42
CA LEU A 9 5.33 19.91 -42.43
C LEU A 9 6.50 19.92 -41.43
N ILE A 10 7.25 21.03 -41.37
CA ILE A 10 8.36 21.19 -40.42
C ILE A 10 7.85 21.19 -38.97
N CYS A 11 6.74 21.87 -38.70
CA CYS A 11 6.12 21.87 -37.38
C CYS A 11 5.69 20.46 -36.95
N VAL A 12 5.11 19.67 -37.85
CA VAL A 12 4.72 18.28 -37.56
C VAL A 12 5.96 17.41 -37.26
N VAL A 13 7.04 17.55 -38.04
CA VAL A 13 8.29 16.80 -37.79
C VAL A 13 8.94 17.19 -36.46
N LEU A 14 8.94 18.48 -36.09
CA LEU A 14 9.49 18.95 -34.82
C LEU A 14 8.65 18.49 -33.62
N VAL A 15 7.32 18.47 -33.75
CA VAL A 15 6.43 17.97 -32.71
C VAL A 15 6.60 16.45 -32.56
N MET A 16 6.61 15.69 -33.68
CA MET A 16 6.77 14.23 -33.65
C MET A 16 8.17 13.77 -33.21
N GLY A 17 9.23 14.51 -33.57
CA GLY A 17 10.61 14.19 -33.20
C GLY A 17 10.94 14.37 -31.71
N ASN A 18 10.10 15.10 -30.96
CA ASN A 18 10.23 15.28 -29.51
C ASN A 18 9.21 14.48 -28.70
N VAL A 19 8.28 13.77 -29.36
CA VAL A 19 7.43 12.80 -28.68
C VAL A 19 8.29 11.57 -28.41
N LYS A 20 8.95 11.56 -27.24
CA LYS A 20 9.28 10.28 -26.61
C LYS A 20 7.95 9.59 -26.36
N TYR A 21 7.56 8.68 -27.25
CA TYR A 21 6.59 7.66 -26.92
C TYR A 21 7.17 6.92 -25.73
N ALA A 22 6.75 7.31 -24.51
CA ALA A 22 6.89 6.48 -23.34
C ALA A 22 5.90 5.31 -23.51
N TRP A 23 6.15 4.51 -24.55
CA TRP A 23 5.62 3.18 -24.66
C TRP A 23 6.35 2.41 -23.56
N GLY A 24 5.73 2.38 -22.38
CA GLY A 24 6.18 1.60 -21.24
C GLY A 24 6.09 0.13 -21.61
N GLY A 25 7.05 -0.34 -22.41
CA GLY A 25 7.22 -1.74 -22.70
C GLY A 25 7.64 -2.43 -21.42
N ASP A 26 6.82 -3.40 -20.99
CA ASP A 26 7.22 -4.76 -20.61
C ASP A 26 8.57 -4.96 -19.91
N GLY A 27 8.99 -4.02 -19.07
CA GLY A 27 10.12 -4.16 -18.15
C GLY A 27 9.70 -5.01 -16.94
N LEU A 28 9.06 -6.15 -17.18
CA LEU A 28 8.75 -7.11 -16.13
C LEU A 28 10.08 -7.71 -15.64
N ILE A 29 10.55 -7.22 -14.50
CA ILE A 29 11.69 -7.83 -13.80
C ILE A 29 11.22 -9.18 -13.27
N SER A 30 11.94 -10.25 -13.58
CA SER A 30 11.63 -11.55 -12.99
C SER A 30 11.88 -11.50 -11.48
N PRO A 31 10.94 -11.96 -10.64
CA PRO A 31 11.15 -12.03 -9.19
C PRO A 31 12.42 -12.80 -8.80
N SER A 32 12.86 -13.75 -9.64
CA SER A 32 14.10 -14.53 -9.43
C SER A 32 15.39 -13.71 -9.54
N GLN A 33 15.33 -12.50 -10.08
CA GLN A 33 16.47 -11.60 -10.24
C GLN A 33 16.59 -10.59 -9.09
N LEU A 34 15.59 -10.54 -8.20
CA LEU A 34 15.58 -9.64 -7.06
C LEU A 34 16.38 -10.23 -5.92
N GLU A 35 17.20 -9.39 -5.29
CA GLU A 35 17.86 -9.75 -4.04
C GLU A 35 16.81 -9.95 -2.94
N MET A 36 16.98 -10.98 -2.11
CA MET A 36 16.05 -11.22 -1.00
C MET A 36 16.44 -10.41 0.23
N PHE A 37 15.45 -10.06 1.05
CA PHE A 37 15.66 -9.38 2.35
C PHE A 37 16.39 -8.03 2.25
N VAL A 38 16.10 -7.28 1.18
CA VAL A 38 16.73 -5.98 0.91
C VAL A 38 16.23 -4.85 1.81
N ASP A 39 15.12 -5.03 2.51
CA ASP A 39 14.52 -4.00 3.36
C ASP A 39 14.48 -4.48 4.81
N GLU A 40 14.68 -3.54 5.74
CA GLU A 40 14.56 -3.83 7.17
C GLU A 40 13.14 -4.30 7.49
N VAL A 41 13.04 -5.28 8.39
CA VAL A 41 11.74 -5.77 8.85
C VAL A 41 11.06 -4.66 9.65
N PRO A 42 9.88 -4.17 9.23
CA PRO A 42 9.21 -3.10 9.97
C PRO A 42 8.72 -3.61 11.34
N ASP A 43 8.82 -2.75 12.36
CA ASP A 43 8.20 -3.03 13.66
C ASP A 43 6.68 -2.86 13.56
N MET A 44 5.94 -3.87 14.01
CA MET A 44 4.49 -3.91 13.83
C MET A 44 3.76 -3.22 14.98
N PRO A 45 2.80 -2.33 14.67
CA PRO A 45 1.95 -1.76 15.71
C PRO A 45 1.23 -2.87 16.49
N ARG A 46 1.20 -2.75 17.81
CA ARG A 46 0.56 -3.73 18.69
C ARG A 46 -0.71 -3.14 19.29
N ILE A 47 -1.77 -3.94 19.31
CA ILE A 47 -3.04 -3.58 19.93
C ILE A 47 -3.43 -4.65 20.95
N LYS A 48 -3.80 -4.22 22.16
CA LYS A 48 -4.28 -5.14 23.18
C LYS A 48 -5.70 -5.59 22.86
N GLY A 49 -5.92 -6.91 22.83
CA GLY A 49 -7.21 -7.58 22.70
C GLY A 49 -7.99 -7.67 24.01
N PHE A 50 -7.59 -6.94 25.04
CA PHE A 50 -8.21 -6.93 26.36
C PHE A 50 -8.11 -5.53 26.98
N HIS A 51 -8.94 -5.29 27.99
CA HIS A 51 -8.80 -4.14 28.89
C HIS A 51 -8.16 -4.58 30.20
N LEU A 52 -7.49 -3.65 30.88
CA LEU A 52 -7.09 -3.83 32.26
C LEU A 52 -8.03 -2.99 33.13
N HIS A 53 -8.75 -3.66 34.02
CA HIS A 53 -9.57 -2.99 35.02
C HIS A 53 -8.67 -2.34 36.09
N SER A 54 -9.22 -1.49 36.97
CA SER A 54 -8.45 -0.71 37.95
C SER A 54 -7.61 -1.56 38.92
N ASN A 55 -7.99 -2.82 39.12
CA ASN A 55 -7.28 -3.82 39.93
C ASN A 55 -6.33 -4.71 39.09
N ALA A 56 -6.00 -4.30 37.86
CA ALA A 56 -5.21 -5.06 36.89
C ALA A 56 -5.81 -6.41 36.43
N SER A 57 -7.09 -6.69 36.71
CA SER A 57 -7.74 -7.88 36.14
C SER A 57 -8.05 -7.68 34.66
N PRO A 58 -7.77 -8.66 33.79
CA PRO A 58 -8.06 -8.53 32.38
C PRO A 58 -9.56 -8.70 32.10
N LEU A 59 -10.09 -7.88 31.20
CA LEU A 59 -11.48 -7.94 30.73
C LEU A 59 -11.52 -8.15 29.22
N PRO A 60 -12.53 -8.87 28.70
CA PRO A 60 -12.76 -8.99 27.26
C PRO A 60 -12.83 -7.64 26.54
N LYS A 61 -12.47 -7.64 25.26
CA LYS A 61 -12.50 -6.43 24.43
C LYS A 61 -12.95 -6.71 23.01
N SER A 62 -13.75 -5.80 22.47
CA SER A 62 -14.11 -5.76 21.06
C SER A 62 -13.18 -4.78 20.31
N LEU A 63 -12.59 -5.25 19.23
CA LEU A 63 -11.74 -4.49 18.32
C LEU A 63 -12.49 -4.25 17.02
N ARG A 64 -12.43 -3.02 16.50
CA ARG A 64 -12.85 -2.68 15.14
C ARG A 64 -11.62 -2.39 14.31
N ILE A 65 -11.38 -3.20 13.28
CA ILE A 65 -10.24 -3.07 12.38
C ILE A 65 -10.76 -2.73 10.99
N GLY A 66 -10.39 -1.57 10.47
CA GLY A 66 -10.76 -1.15 9.13
C GLY A 66 -9.78 -1.69 8.08
N MET A 67 -10.30 -1.89 6.87
CA MET A 67 -9.54 -2.22 5.67
C MET A 67 -9.47 -1.00 4.74
N PHE A 68 -8.27 -0.48 4.48
CA PHE A 68 -8.08 0.79 3.78
C PHE A 68 -7.14 0.64 2.56
N PRO A 69 -7.45 1.25 1.41
CA PRO A 69 -6.55 1.24 0.26
C PRO A 69 -5.27 2.04 0.55
N LYS A 70 -4.10 1.46 0.26
CA LYS A 70 -2.78 2.05 0.48
C LYS A 70 -1.82 1.68 -0.66
N LYS A 71 -0.84 2.55 -0.95
CA LYS A 71 0.31 2.19 -1.78
C LYS A 71 1.43 1.70 -0.88
N TRP A 72 1.96 0.51 -1.16
CA TRP A 72 3.03 -0.10 -0.38
C TRP A 72 4.18 -0.55 -1.28
N LYS A 73 5.42 -0.30 -0.84
CA LYS A 73 6.62 -0.71 -1.57
C LYS A 73 7.18 -1.97 -0.92
N PHE A 74 7.05 -3.11 -1.60
CA PHE A 74 7.48 -4.41 -1.09
C PHE A 74 8.97 -4.70 -1.32
N HIS A 75 9.61 -3.95 -2.23
CA HIS A 75 11.01 -4.11 -2.59
C HIS A 75 11.55 -2.76 -3.08
N ARG A 76 12.75 -2.37 -2.67
CA ARG A 76 13.38 -1.09 -3.07
C ARG A 76 13.45 -0.85 -4.59
N ASP A 77 13.59 -1.92 -5.38
CA ASP A 77 13.73 -1.85 -6.84
C ASP A 77 12.40 -1.98 -7.61
N LEU A 78 11.28 -2.17 -6.91
CA LEU A 78 9.96 -2.29 -7.53
C LEU A 78 9.09 -1.04 -7.30
N PRO A 79 8.16 -0.72 -8.22
CA PRO A 79 7.19 0.35 -7.98
C PRO A 79 6.25 -0.01 -6.82
N PRO A 80 5.75 0.99 -6.07
CA PRO A 80 4.73 0.74 -5.04
C PRO A 80 3.46 0.11 -5.62
N THR A 81 2.95 -0.91 -4.94
CA THR A 81 1.75 -1.67 -5.30
C THR A 81 0.53 -1.17 -4.52
N ARG A 82 -0.64 -1.11 -5.17
CA ARG A 82 -1.91 -0.83 -4.48
C ARG A 82 -2.35 -2.08 -3.72
N VAL A 83 -2.56 -1.94 -2.41
CA VAL A 83 -2.99 -3.01 -1.51
C VAL A 83 -4.04 -2.49 -0.53
N PHE A 84 -4.66 -3.40 0.21
CA PHE A 84 -5.47 -3.06 1.36
C PHE A 84 -4.66 -3.27 2.64
N ALA A 85 -4.53 -2.19 3.42
CA ALA A 85 -3.86 -2.17 4.72
C ALA A 85 -4.90 -2.22 5.85
N TYR A 86 -4.53 -2.82 6.97
CA TYR A 86 -5.42 -2.98 8.12
C TYR A 86 -4.98 -2.10 9.28
N GLY A 87 -5.93 -1.51 10.01
CA GLY A 87 -5.65 -0.70 11.19
C GLY A 87 -6.92 -0.19 11.87
N THR A 88 -6.76 0.47 13.02
CA THR A 88 -7.89 1.06 13.77
C THR A 88 -8.44 2.34 13.13
N SER A 89 -7.68 2.93 12.20
CA SER A 89 -8.09 4.05 11.34
C SER A 89 -7.31 3.99 10.02
N LYS A 90 -7.69 4.82 9.05
CA LYS A 90 -7.00 4.93 7.75
C LYS A 90 -5.53 5.34 7.92
N GLU A 91 -5.26 6.23 8.86
CA GLU A 91 -3.93 6.75 9.17
C GLU A 91 -3.08 5.70 9.87
N ALA A 92 -3.68 4.93 10.79
CA ALA A 92 -3.02 3.86 11.53
C ALA A 92 -2.87 2.55 10.73
N ALA A 93 -3.44 2.46 9.52
CA ALA A 93 -3.41 1.26 8.70
C ALA A 93 -2.00 0.97 8.16
N THR A 94 -1.53 -0.25 8.34
CA THR A 94 -0.16 -0.68 8.00
C THR A 94 -0.16 -1.97 7.17
N VAL A 95 0.99 -2.26 6.55
CA VAL A 95 1.26 -3.52 5.86
C VAL A 95 2.60 -4.05 6.41
N PRO A 96 2.62 -5.21 7.10
CA PRO A 96 1.46 -5.94 7.61
C PRO A 96 0.60 -5.11 8.57
N GLY A 97 -0.63 -5.57 8.84
CA GLY A 97 -1.52 -4.94 9.82
C GLY A 97 -1.05 -5.12 11.27
N PRO A 98 -1.74 -4.49 12.25
CA PRO A 98 -1.33 -4.53 13.64
C PRO A 98 -1.40 -5.94 14.23
N THR A 99 -0.45 -6.26 15.10
CA THR A 99 -0.48 -7.48 15.91
C THR A 99 -1.49 -7.32 17.05
N ILE A 100 -2.45 -8.25 17.16
CA ILE A 100 -3.38 -8.30 18.28
C ILE A 100 -2.76 -9.14 19.41
N GLU A 101 -2.51 -8.52 20.56
CA GLU A 101 -2.06 -9.20 21.77
C GLU A 101 -3.26 -9.68 22.59
N ALA A 102 -3.53 -10.98 22.54
CA ALA A 102 -4.58 -11.62 23.33
C ALA A 102 -4.02 -12.20 24.64
N LEU A 103 -4.91 -12.41 25.62
CA LEU A 103 -4.60 -13.13 26.85
C LEU A 103 -5.37 -14.45 26.89
N HIS A 104 -4.69 -15.51 27.33
CA HIS A 104 -5.33 -16.82 27.48
C HIS A 104 -6.52 -16.73 28.44
N GLY A 105 -7.66 -17.28 28.04
CA GLY A 105 -8.90 -17.26 28.83
C GLY A 105 -9.66 -15.93 28.81
N VAL A 106 -9.21 -14.93 28.05
CA VAL A 106 -9.88 -13.63 27.92
C VAL A 106 -10.35 -13.47 26.48
N GLU A 107 -11.65 -13.29 26.29
CA GLU A 107 -12.23 -13.17 24.96
C GLU A 107 -11.81 -11.87 24.26
N THR A 108 -11.46 -11.98 22.97
CA THR A 108 -11.22 -10.84 22.08
C THR A 108 -12.12 -10.99 20.86
N LEU A 109 -13.10 -10.10 20.70
CA LEU A 109 -13.92 -10.05 19.49
C LEU A 109 -13.26 -9.10 18.49
N CYS A 110 -13.05 -9.54 17.26
CA CYS A 110 -12.50 -8.71 16.19
C CYS A 110 -13.50 -8.58 15.06
N GLU A 111 -13.97 -7.36 14.83
CA GLU A 111 -14.82 -7.01 13.71
C GLU A 111 -13.99 -6.30 12.64
N VAL A 112 -14.03 -6.82 11.41
CA VAL A 112 -13.34 -6.22 10.27
C VAL A 112 -14.33 -5.41 9.46
N ASP A 113 -14.12 -4.10 9.42
CA ASP A 113 -14.97 -3.17 8.69
C ASP A 113 -14.41 -2.95 7.27
N LYS A 114 -15.25 -3.17 6.25
CA LYS A 114 -14.92 -2.81 4.87
C LYS A 114 -15.20 -1.32 4.69
N SER A 115 -14.27 -0.48 5.11
CA SER A 115 -14.39 0.96 4.89
C SER A 115 -14.30 1.31 3.39
N SER A 116 -15.48 1.50 2.81
CA SER A 116 -15.86 2.01 1.48
C SER A 116 -15.39 1.26 0.22
N PRO A 117 -16.28 1.06 -0.77
CA PRO A 117 -15.89 0.71 -2.13
C PRO A 117 -15.12 1.89 -2.75
N LEU A 118 -14.18 1.54 -3.63
CA LEU A 118 -13.33 2.46 -4.40
C LEU A 118 -14.11 3.57 -5.12
#